data_AF-A0ABC8LUJ2-F1
#
_entry.id   AF-A0ABC8LUJ2-F1
#
_cell.length_a   1.000
_cell.length_b   1.000
_cell.length_c   1.000
_cell.angle_alpha   90.00
_cell.angle_beta   90.00
_cell.angle_gamma   90.00
#
_symmetry.space_group_name_H-M   'P 1'
#
loop_
_entity.id
_entity.type
_entity.pdbx_description
1 polymer ?
#
loop_
_entity_poly.entity_id
_entity_poly.type
_entity_poly.pdbx_seq_one_letter_code
_entity_poly.pdbx_strand_id
1 'polypeptide(L)'
;MSGVWVFNKNGVMRLVENPYNQSAGDSSESSSSGGSQQQRLRRKILVHLPTNQVVSSYGSLESILKGLGWERYYNEDNAEHLLQFHKRTSIDLISLPKDFSKFNSIHMYDIVVKNPNVFHVRDM
;
A
#
# COMPACT_ATOMS: atom_id res chain seq x y z
N MET A 1 14.16 -11.33 -3.19
CA MET A 1 14.97 -11.08 -4.40
C MET A 1 14.11 -10.39 -5.44
N SER A 2 14.16 -9.05 -5.53
CA SER A 2 13.45 -8.29 -6.57
C SER A 2 14.38 -7.23 -7.16
N GLY A 3 14.47 -7.19 -8.48
CA GLY A 3 15.36 -6.29 -9.22
C GLY A 3 15.40 -6.68 -10.69
N VAL A 4 15.74 -5.72 -11.55
CA VAL A 4 15.87 -5.94 -13.00
C VAL A 4 17.36 -6.01 -13.34
N TRP A 5 17.79 -7.08 -13.98
CA TRP A 5 19.14 -7.18 -14.51
C TRP A 5 19.28 -6.28 -15.74
N VAL A 6 20.26 -5.38 -15.71
CA VAL A 6 20.57 -4.46 -16.81
C VAL A 6 21.94 -4.78 -17.37
N PHE A 7 22.02 -4.89 -18.70
CA PHE A 7 23.26 -5.08 -19.42
C PHE A 7 23.83 -3.73 -19.85
N ASN A 8 25.00 -3.36 -19.34
CA ASN A 8 25.66 -2.13 -19.72
C ASN A 8 26.41 -2.32 -21.05
N LYS A 9 26.60 -1.23 -21.81
CA LYS A 9 27.26 -1.24 -23.13
C LYS A 9 28.71 -1.75 -23.11
N ASN A 10 29.34 -1.81 -21.93
CA ASN A 10 30.68 -2.35 -21.71
C ASN A 10 30.69 -3.85 -21.35
N GLY A 11 29.57 -4.55 -21.50
CA GLY A 11 29.48 -5.99 -21.26
C GLY A 11 29.19 -6.39 -19.82
N VAL A 12 29.08 -5.44 -18.90
CA VAL A 12 28.87 -5.72 -17.47
C VAL A 12 27.38 -5.83 -17.17
N MET A 13 26.98 -6.95 -16.56
CA MET A 13 25.64 -7.14 -15.99
C MET A 13 25.59 -6.51 -14.59
N ARG A 14 24.60 -5.67 -14.34
CA ARG A 14 24.30 -5.15 -12.99
C ARG A 14 22.85 -5.45 -12.62
N LEU A 15 22.63 -5.89 -11.38
CA LEU A 15 21.29 -5.97 -10.81
C LEU A 15 20.89 -4.56 -10.35
N VAL A 16 19.81 -4.03 -10.90
CA VAL A 16 19.20 -2.78 -10.43
C VAL A 16 18.09 -3.16 -9.46
N GLU A 17 18.31 -2.89 -8.17
CA GLU A 17 17.32 -3.14 -7.14
C GLU A 17 16.12 -2.22 -7.30
N ASN A 18 14.94 -2.78 -7.03
CA ASN A 18 13.71 -2.01 -7.15
C ASN A 18 13.58 -1.05 -5.95
N PRO A 19 13.56 0.29 -6.15
CA PRO A 19 13.48 1.26 -5.05
C PRO A 19 12.20 1.16 -4.22
N TYR A 20 11.20 0.42 -4.69
CA TYR A 20 9.95 0.18 -3.96
C TYR A 20 10.05 -0.86 -2.83
N ASN A 21 11.17 -1.60 -2.70
CA ASN A 21 11.24 -2.76 -1.80
C ASN A 21 12.03 -2.54 -0.49
N GLN A 22 12.39 -1.30 -0.15
CA GLN A 22 13.21 -0.98 1.03
C GLN A 22 12.45 -0.87 2.35
N SER A 23 11.25 -1.46 2.46
CA SER A 23 10.47 -1.48 3.70
C SER A 23 10.04 -2.88 4.12
N ALA A 24 10.96 -3.84 4.08
CA ALA A 24 10.83 -5.13 4.75
C ALA A 24 12.23 -5.76 4.92
N GLY A 25 12.99 -5.35 5.94
CA GLY A 25 14.29 -5.95 6.19
C GLY A 25 15.06 -5.26 7.30
N ASP A 26 15.46 -6.06 8.28
CA ASP A 26 16.04 -5.73 9.56
C ASP A 26 17.45 -5.10 9.47
N SER A 27 17.77 -4.39 10.53
CA SER A 27 19.04 -3.79 10.98
C SER A 27 20.31 -4.58 10.63
N SER A 28 21.33 -3.91 10.08
CA SER A 28 22.76 -4.06 10.48
C SER A 28 23.67 -3.11 9.69
N GLU A 29 24.77 -2.77 10.34
CA GLU A 29 25.60 -1.59 10.18
C GLU A 29 26.49 -1.60 8.92
N SER A 30 26.64 -0.44 8.26
CA SER A 30 27.96 0.04 7.82
C SER A 30 27.89 1.45 7.23
N SER A 31 28.90 2.21 7.62
CA SER A 31 29.21 3.59 7.32
C SER A 31 29.60 3.83 5.86
N SER A 32 28.95 4.77 5.19
CA SER A 32 29.62 5.72 4.28
C SER A 32 28.70 6.88 3.92
N SER A 33 29.25 8.08 4.11
CA SER A 33 28.75 9.40 3.73
C SER A 33 28.19 9.50 2.32
N GLY A 34 26.97 10.05 2.19
CA GLY A 34 26.49 10.67 0.95
C GLY A 34 25.00 10.48 0.67
N GLY A 35 24.17 11.48 1.00
CA GLY A 35 22.84 11.63 0.41
C GLY A 35 21.64 11.37 1.34
N SER A 36 21.48 12.18 2.38
CA SER A 36 20.28 12.27 3.21
C SER A 36 19.01 12.82 2.47
N GLN A 37 18.90 12.69 1.15
CA GLN A 37 18.03 13.58 0.35
C GLN A 37 17.03 12.96 -0.65
N GLN A 38 16.94 11.65 -0.90
CA GLN A 38 16.04 11.16 -1.98
C GLN A 38 14.99 10.12 -1.63
N GLN A 39 14.97 9.55 -0.42
CA GLN A 39 14.04 8.45 -0.14
C GLN A 39 13.38 8.52 1.24
N ARG A 40 13.13 9.75 1.72
CA ARG A 40 11.92 10.04 2.50
C ARG A 40 10.72 10.01 1.52
N LEU A 41 10.51 8.84 0.90
CA LEU A 41 9.52 8.54 -0.13
C LEU A 41 8.23 9.26 0.24
N ARG A 42 7.78 10.15 -0.65
CA ARG A 42 6.58 10.98 -0.42
C ARG A 42 5.50 10.11 0.17
N ARG A 43 5.17 10.37 1.44
CA ARG A 43 4.24 9.53 2.18
C ARG A 43 2.92 9.58 1.42
N LYS A 44 2.51 8.46 0.85
CA LYS A 44 1.24 8.40 0.14
C LYS A 44 0.11 8.46 1.15
N ILE A 45 -0.95 9.18 0.81
CA ILE A 45 -2.18 9.27 1.59
C ILE A 45 -3.37 8.86 0.75
N LEU A 46 -4.31 8.17 1.38
CA LEU A 46 -5.60 7.86 0.78
C LEU A 46 -6.56 9.01 1.11
N VAL A 47 -7.17 9.59 0.09
CA VAL A 47 -8.13 10.70 0.20
C VAL A 47 -9.48 10.24 -0.27
N HIS A 48 -10.53 10.52 0.51
CA HIS A 48 -11.91 10.36 0.11
C HIS A 48 -12.34 11.58 -0.72
N LEU A 49 -12.62 11.38 -2.01
CA LEU A 49 -12.85 12.47 -2.96
C LEU A 49 -14.09 13.32 -2.63
N PRO A 50 -15.27 12.75 -2.28
CA PRO A 50 -16.45 13.54 -1.96
C PRO A 50 -16.28 14.54 -0.80
N THR A 51 -15.50 14.18 0.23
CA THR A 51 -15.26 15.06 1.39
C THR A 51 -13.89 15.75 1.37
N ASN A 52 -13.02 15.37 0.42
CA ASN A 52 -11.62 15.77 0.34
C ASN A 52 -10.82 15.54 1.66
N GLN A 53 -11.25 14.59 2.48
CA GLN A 53 -10.61 14.25 3.76
C GLN A 53 -9.65 13.08 3.59
N VAL A 54 -8.57 13.10 4.39
CA VAL A 54 -7.61 12.00 4.48
C VAL A 54 -8.21 10.86 5.29
N VAL A 55 -8.11 9.64 4.76
CA VAL A 55 -8.46 8.42 5.49
C VAL A 55 -7.32 8.08 6.42
N SER A 56 -7.52 8.32 7.72
CA SER A 56 -6.50 8.20 8.76
C SER A 56 -6.70 7.00 9.70
N SER A 57 -7.76 6.21 9.52
CA SER A 57 -8.05 5.05 10.36
C SER A 57 -8.95 4.02 9.64
N TYR A 58 -8.94 2.77 10.09
CA TYR A 58 -9.87 1.76 9.57
C TYR A 58 -11.33 2.07 9.89
N GLY A 59 -11.63 2.75 11.00
CA GLY A 59 -13.01 3.15 11.30
C GLY A 59 -13.58 4.13 10.27
N SER A 60 -12.79 5.13 9.84
CA SER A 60 -13.22 6.05 8.79
C SER A 60 -13.32 5.37 7.43
N LEU A 61 -12.34 4.52 7.08
CA LEU A 61 -12.39 3.73 5.84
C LEU A 61 -13.60 2.80 5.79
N GLU A 62 -13.86 2.06 6.87
CA GLU A 62 -14.97 1.11 6.95
C GLU A 62 -16.33 1.79 6.85
N SER A 63 -16.50 2.96 7.47
CA SER A 63 -17.75 3.74 7.35
C SER A 63 -18.03 4.10 5.88
N ILE A 64 -17.01 4.58 5.16
CA ILE A 64 -17.13 4.92 3.73
C ILE A 64 -17.42 3.66 2.91
N LEU A 65 -16.63 2.59 3.10
CA LEU A 65 -16.80 1.32 2.36
C LEU A 65 -18.20 0.71 2.58
N LYS A 66 -18.73 0.74 3.82
CA LYS A 66 -20.11 0.33 4.12
C LYS A 66 -21.14 1.16 3.37
N GLY A 67 -20.96 2.48 3.32
CA GLY A 67 -21.82 3.37 2.54
C GLY A 67 -21.82 3.07 1.04
N LEU A 68 -20.73 2.50 0.53
CA LEU A 68 -20.64 2.02 -0.85
C LEU A 68 -21.24 0.62 -1.04
N GLY A 69 -21.55 -0.13 0.02
CA GLY A 69 -22.06 -1.51 -0.03
C GLY A 69 -20.98 -2.59 0.08
N TRP A 70 -19.84 -2.31 0.71
CA TRP A 70 -18.88 -3.33 1.13
C TRP A 70 -19.22 -3.85 2.53
N GLU A 71 -18.96 -5.14 2.74
CA GLU A 71 -19.27 -5.82 3.99
C GLU A 71 -18.03 -6.53 4.54
N ARG A 72 -17.98 -6.66 5.87
CA ARG A 72 -16.91 -7.37 6.55
C ARG A 72 -16.89 -8.83 6.13
N TYR A 73 -15.74 -9.30 5.65
CA TYR A 73 -15.52 -10.69 5.32
C TYR A 73 -14.72 -11.35 6.45
N TYR A 74 -15.35 -12.30 7.14
CA TYR A 74 -14.71 -13.10 8.16
C TYR A 74 -14.36 -14.45 7.54
N ASN A 75 -13.07 -14.66 7.30
CA ASN A 75 -12.54 -15.97 6.94
C ASN A 75 -11.87 -16.54 8.18
N GLU A 76 -12.32 -17.69 8.66
CA GLU A 76 -11.88 -18.28 9.93
C GLU A 76 -10.34 -18.46 9.98
N ASP A 77 -9.70 -18.76 8.84
CA ASP A 77 -8.26 -18.98 8.76
C ASP A 77 -7.44 -17.67 8.76
N ASN A 78 -8.05 -16.54 8.38
CA ASN A 78 -7.35 -15.27 8.17
C ASN A 78 -7.82 -14.13 9.09
N ALA A 79 -8.87 -14.34 9.88
CA ALA A 79 -9.49 -13.34 10.76
C ALA A 79 -8.53 -12.80 11.84
N GLU A 80 -7.51 -13.58 12.20
CA GLU A 80 -6.53 -13.17 13.19
C GLU A 80 -5.55 -12.11 12.67
N HIS A 81 -5.20 -12.17 11.39
CA HIS A 81 -4.11 -11.39 10.79
C HIS A 81 -4.57 -10.30 9.83
N LEU A 82 -5.74 -10.46 9.20
CA LEU A 82 -6.21 -9.59 8.13
C LEU A 82 -7.57 -8.95 8.44
N LEU A 83 -7.77 -7.83 7.77
CA LEU A 83 -8.95 -7.01 7.80
C LEU A 83 -9.54 -7.00 6.39
N GLN A 84 -10.56 -7.83 6.16
CA GLN A 84 -11.09 -8.06 4.81
C GLN A 84 -12.49 -7.50 4.62
N PHE A 85 -12.74 -7.01 3.41
CA PHE A 85 -14.04 -6.53 2.95
C PHE A 85 -14.38 -7.18 1.62
N HIS A 86 -15.61 -7.67 1.48
CA HIS A 86 -16.11 -8.21 0.23
C HIS A 86 -17.24 -7.32 -0.30
N LYS A 87 -17.41 -7.33 -1.62
CA LYS A 87 -18.50 -6.63 -2.30
C LYS A 87 -19.57 -7.62 -2.71
N ARG A 88 -20.78 -7.54 -2.17
CA ARG A 88 -21.85 -8.52 -2.49
C ARG A 88 -22.26 -8.54 -3.97
N THR A 89 -22.01 -7.45 -4.69
CA THR A 89 -22.37 -7.28 -6.11
C THR A 89 -21.22 -7.63 -7.08
N SER A 90 -20.04 -8.01 -6.59
CA SER A 90 -18.90 -8.41 -7.44
C SER A 90 -18.06 -9.50 -6.77
N ILE A 91 -17.02 -9.95 -7.45
CA ILE A 91 -16.04 -10.90 -6.87
C ILE A 91 -14.92 -10.17 -6.11
N ASP A 92 -15.07 -8.87 -5.87
CA ASP A 92 -13.99 -8.08 -5.31
C ASP A 92 -13.82 -8.32 -3.81
N LEU A 93 -12.56 -8.47 -3.42
CA LEU A 93 -12.09 -8.52 -2.04
C LEU A 93 -11.04 -7.43 -1.85
N ILE A 94 -11.15 -6.68 -0.76
CA ILE A 94 -10.10 -5.79 -0.24
C ILE A 94 -9.50 -6.47 0.98
N SER A 95 -8.18 -6.66 0.99
CA SER A 95 -7.45 -7.26 2.11
C SER A 95 -6.45 -6.27 2.70
N LEU A 96 -6.64 -5.91 3.97
CA LEU A 96 -5.82 -4.93 4.67
C LEU A 96 -5.15 -5.60 5.87
N PRO A 97 -4.00 -5.09 6.34
CA PRO A 97 -3.44 -5.51 7.61
C PRO A 97 -4.39 -5.13 8.74
N LYS A 98 -4.36 -5.89 9.85
CA LYS A 98 -5.18 -5.58 11.03
C LYS A 98 -4.72 -4.31 11.75
N ASP A 99 -3.41 -4.06 11.73
CA ASP A 99 -2.80 -2.85 12.27
C ASP A 99 -2.66 -1.77 11.18
N PHE A 100 -3.25 -0.61 11.42
CA PHE A 100 -3.22 0.53 10.50
C PHE A 100 -1.81 1.08 10.30
N SER A 101 -0.88 0.85 11.23
CA SER A 101 0.53 1.24 11.06
C SER A 101 1.20 0.56 9.85
N LYS A 102 0.69 -0.62 9.45
CA LYS A 102 1.15 -1.40 8.31
C LYS A 102 0.42 -1.06 7.01
N PHE A 103 -0.57 -0.18 7.06
CA PHE A 103 -1.29 0.29 5.89
C PHE A 103 -0.38 1.15 5.00
N ASN A 104 -0.15 0.67 3.77
CA ASN A 104 0.79 1.26 2.81
C ASN A 104 0.14 1.49 1.44
N SER A 105 0.90 2.04 0.49
CA SER A 105 0.40 2.41 -0.84
C SER A 105 -0.18 1.25 -1.65
N ILE A 106 0.31 0.01 -1.48
CA ILE A 106 -0.24 -1.17 -2.19
C ILE A 106 -1.71 -1.35 -1.82
N HIS A 107 -2.02 -1.31 -0.52
CA HIS A 107 -3.38 -1.38 -0.01
C HIS A 107 -4.24 -0.18 -0.46
N MET A 108 -3.65 1.02 -0.49
CA MET A 108 -4.35 2.22 -0.95
C MET A 108 -4.77 2.13 -2.43
N TYR A 109 -3.87 1.66 -3.29
CA TYR A 109 -4.17 1.52 -4.72
C TYR A 109 -5.17 0.40 -5.00
N ASP A 110 -5.14 -0.71 -4.25
CA ASP A 110 -6.17 -1.75 -4.32
C ASP A 110 -7.58 -1.17 -4.05
N ILE A 111 -7.71 -0.35 -3.00
CA ILE A 111 -8.97 0.34 -2.69
C ILE A 111 -9.41 1.26 -3.84
N VAL A 112 -8.48 2.03 -4.42
CA VAL A 112 -8.79 2.96 -5.53
C VAL A 112 -9.25 2.22 -6.78
N VAL A 113 -8.59 1.13 -7.15
CA VAL A 113 -8.96 0.32 -8.32
C VAL A 113 -10.36 -0.27 -8.15
N LYS A 114 -10.70 -0.72 -6.94
CA LYS A 114 -12.01 -1.33 -6.63
C LYS A 114 -13.12 -0.31 -6.37
N ASN A 115 -12.78 0.95 -6.15
CA ASN A 115 -13.72 2.04 -5.88
C ASN A 115 -13.31 3.29 -6.67
N PRO A 116 -13.33 3.22 -8.02
CA PRO A 116 -12.90 4.33 -8.86
C PRO A 116 -13.79 5.56 -8.60
N ASN A 117 -13.19 6.74 -8.72
CA ASN A 117 -13.84 8.04 -8.49
C ASN A 117 -14.31 8.32 -7.05
N VAL A 118 -14.13 7.39 -6.10
CA VAL A 118 -14.43 7.63 -4.67
C VAL A 118 -13.18 7.93 -3.88
N PHE A 119 -12.07 7.27 -4.19
CA PHE A 119 -10.79 7.46 -3.52
C PHE A 119 -9.70 7.91 -4.47
N HIS A 120 -8.69 8.56 -3.92
CA HIS A 120 -7.48 8.93 -4.63
C HIS A 120 -6.25 8.81 -3.74
N VAL A 121 -5.12 8.42 -4.33
CA VAL A 121 -3.83 8.40 -3.63
C VAL A 121 -3.05 9.66 -3.98
N ARG A 122 -2.71 10.46 -2.97
CA ARG A 122 -1.91 11.69 -3.13
C ARG A 122 -0.57 11.56 -2.44
N ASP A 123 0.40 12.37 -2.89
CA ASP A 123 1.58 12.66 -2.09
C ASP A 123 1.19 13.56 -0.92
N MET A 124 1.72 13.27 0.27
CA MET A 124 1.71 14.17 1.42
C MET A 124 2.80 15.23 1.30
#